data_AF-A0AAV7ZZJ8-F1
#
_entry.id   AF-A0AAV7ZZJ8-F1
#
_cell.length_a   1.000
_cell.length_b   1.000
_cell.length_c   1.000
_cell.angle_alpha   90.00
_cell.angle_beta   90.00
_cell.angle_gamma   90.00
#
_symmetry.space_group_name_H-M   'P 1'
#
loop_
_entity.id
_entity.type
_entity.pdbx_description
1 polymer ?
#
loop_
_entity_poly.entity_id
_entity_poly.type
_entity_poly.pdbx_seq_one_letter_code
_entity_poly.pdbx_strand_id
1 'polypeptide(L)'
;MQFSLCFSILLLIPFILHSCAFVPYNPNWTFNRKIPDNTPLDERSDAVVNKFNSNLQNKKIYLANVKEVPPVYYGTDSDPIYTVDSNFDECRIRMPANAVEGTGSDSPLLVRNENHLDYGQQVELRIWQNTINHSQQKITGNGGGLFHYNNDGKILNKDQTSSDANAFLGYGTGSGLSWAGLITAEEIESGEIKHALRFAYSNCDMTDTYRYPAIATDQPKNCNDCENPPCTPSSAIEMGMRLRLKPSVDCDARTVPIRESWDLTVEEQDKQKRFLKIYCTALRDYGMYVVDGAPSEAIVLMMESNHTANWEPLIGPSDPDTNWNFLVRDQQTPSDGFTRDSTSGIPWDQIQVVQEPFPELYQCNNPQWDPKETQSIVPSEDSYVRGGDDNEDQNFSSDDFLRVKWSSGIEYKRIAIVKFNLSQIDLSSITYAAIQIKPYQINADFDAYVRVRPFEDDWTETDVTFSNLPHGLDPVFCYFKPDVDNFQQIDVLSYLKSLDSPKFFSISISTTPQDGAQTDIFFRSKRSSQTDQMIKLVYSFEDSPLPTPSPSNSSSNNASHSYQLKTNLSNILILLFSFFFLLNFFKSF
;
A
#
# COMPACT_ATOMS: atom_id res chain seq x y z
N MET A 1 19.58 -3.79 71.95
CA MET A 1 20.24 -3.91 70.64
C MET A 1 19.40 -4.88 69.80
N GLN A 2 18.50 -4.35 68.98
CA GLN A 2 17.70 -5.13 68.03
C GLN A 2 17.95 -4.51 66.65
N PHE A 3 18.65 -5.24 65.79
CA PHE A 3 18.84 -4.90 64.39
C PHE A 3 17.56 -5.29 63.64
N SER A 4 16.82 -4.31 63.15
CA SER A 4 15.75 -4.51 62.17
C SER A 4 16.37 -4.30 60.78
N LEU A 5 16.64 -5.40 60.07
CA LEU A 5 16.94 -5.37 58.64
C LEU A 5 15.62 -5.29 57.88
N CYS A 6 15.28 -4.10 57.37
CA CYS A 6 14.29 -3.96 56.30
C CYS A 6 14.94 -4.33 54.97
N PHE A 7 14.70 -5.55 54.49
CA PHE A 7 14.95 -5.93 53.11
C PHE A 7 13.86 -5.30 52.22
N SER A 8 14.15 -4.16 51.61
CA SER A 8 13.35 -3.64 50.51
C SER A 8 13.76 -4.37 49.24
N ILE A 9 13.02 -5.42 48.88
CA ILE A 9 13.11 -6.03 47.55
C ILE A 9 12.42 -5.05 46.59
N LEU A 10 13.21 -4.13 46.04
CA LEU A 10 12.80 -3.31 44.90
C LEU A 10 12.79 -4.24 43.68
N LEU A 11 11.64 -4.85 43.40
CA LEU A 11 11.38 -5.54 42.14
C LEU A 11 11.36 -4.49 41.02
N LEU A 12 12.54 -4.14 40.52
CA LEU A 12 12.73 -3.53 39.21
C LEU A 12 12.35 -4.60 38.18
N ILE A 13 11.05 -4.77 37.95
CA ILE A 13 10.58 -5.37 36.72
C ILE A 13 10.72 -4.24 35.69
N PRO A 14 11.69 -4.28 34.77
CA PRO A 14 11.66 -3.40 33.63
C PRO A 14 10.40 -3.79 32.84
N PHE A 15 9.33 -3.01 32.99
CA PHE A 15 8.26 -2.99 32.00
C PHE A 15 8.89 -2.43 30.74
N ILE A 16 9.54 -3.30 29.97
CA ILE A 16 9.82 -3.05 28.56
C ILE A 16 8.45 -3.12 27.90
N LEU A 17 7.75 -1.98 27.93
CA LEU A 17 6.65 -1.73 27.02
C LEU A 17 7.30 -1.84 25.64
N HIS A 18 7.17 -3.01 25.02
CA HIS A 18 7.50 -3.16 23.62
C HIS A 18 6.54 -2.21 22.91
N SER A 19 7.07 -1.11 22.39
CA SER A 19 6.34 -0.33 21.39
C SER A 19 5.90 -1.34 20.34
N CYS A 20 4.60 -1.37 20.03
CA CYS A 20 4.18 -2.13 18.86
C CYS A 20 4.97 -1.58 17.68
N ALA A 21 5.71 -2.46 16.99
CA ALA A 21 6.46 -2.09 15.81
C ALA A 21 5.55 -1.28 14.89
N PHE A 22 5.98 -0.07 14.56
CA PHE A 22 5.18 0.81 13.74
C PHE A 22 4.94 0.17 12.38
N VAL A 23 3.68 0.14 11.96
CA VAL A 23 3.31 -0.32 10.63
C VAL A 23 3.08 0.93 9.79
N PRO A 24 4.01 1.28 8.88
CA PRO A 24 4.04 2.57 8.19
C PRO A 24 2.88 2.84 7.24
N TYR A 25 1.90 1.97 7.10
CA TYR A 25 0.77 2.21 6.19
C TYR A 25 -0.51 1.68 6.78
N ASN A 26 -1.63 2.08 6.16
CA ASN A 26 -2.92 1.43 6.38
C ASN A 26 -2.70 -0.09 6.41
N PRO A 27 -3.21 -0.83 7.41
CA PRO A 27 -3.08 -2.28 7.45
C PRO A 27 -3.63 -2.98 6.19
N ASN A 28 -4.54 -2.31 5.47
CA ASN A 28 -5.09 -2.77 4.20
C ASN A 28 -4.27 -2.33 2.98
N TRP A 29 -3.24 -1.51 3.16
CA TRP A 29 -2.35 -1.10 2.08
C TRP A 29 -1.55 -2.29 1.55
N THR A 30 -1.22 -2.27 0.26
CA THR A 30 -0.74 -3.47 -0.43
C THR A 30 0.59 -4.00 0.11
N PHE A 31 1.47 -3.14 0.65
CA PHE A 31 2.69 -3.62 1.32
C PHE A 31 2.38 -4.41 2.59
N ASN A 32 1.39 -4.01 3.40
CA ASN A 32 1.13 -4.64 4.70
C ASN A 32 0.25 -5.89 4.61
N ARG A 33 -0.17 -6.25 3.40
CA ARG A 33 -1.04 -7.39 3.17
C ARG A 33 -0.25 -8.61 2.75
N LYS A 34 -0.48 -9.72 3.45
CA LYS A 34 -0.02 -11.03 3.00
C LYS A 34 -0.65 -11.37 1.65
N ILE A 35 0.14 -12.00 0.79
CA ILE A 35 -0.28 -12.48 -0.51
C ILE A 35 -0.93 -13.87 -0.31
N PRO A 36 -2.22 -14.05 -0.66
CA PRO A 36 -2.83 -15.39 -0.62
C PRO A 36 -2.05 -16.41 -1.43
N ASP A 37 -1.93 -17.65 -0.95
CA ASP A 37 -1.14 -18.70 -1.62
C ASP A 37 -1.57 -18.92 -3.07
N ASN A 38 -2.88 -18.85 -3.33
CA ASN A 38 -3.51 -19.05 -4.64
C ASN A 38 -3.58 -17.78 -5.52
N THR A 39 -2.87 -16.70 -5.17
CA THR A 39 -2.83 -15.48 -5.99
C THR A 39 -2.36 -15.82 -7.41
N PRO A 40 -3.10 -15.40 -8.46
CA PRO A 40 -2.69 -15.60 -9.85
C PRO A 40 -1.29 -15.05 -10.12
N LEU A 41 -0.61 -15.64 -11.09
CA LEU A 41 0.72 -15.19 -11.51
C LEU A 41 0.59 -14.31 -12.74
N ASP A 42 1.50 -13.35 -12.87
CA ASP A 42 1.64 -12.59 -14.11
C ASP A 42 1.98 -13.59 -15.23
N GLU A 43 1.34 -13.46 -16.39
CA GLU A 43 1.59 -14.35 -17.53
C GLU A 43 3.06 -14.31 -18.00
N ARG A 44 3.76 -13.22 -17.68
CA ARG A 44 5.19 -13.02 -17.93
C ARG A 44 6.09 -13.52 -16.81
N SER A 45 5.54 -14.07 -15.72
CA SER A 45 6.30 -14.45 -14.52
C SER A 45 7.55 -15.25 -14.86
N ASP A 46 7.43 -16.29 -15.68
CA ASP A 46 8.58 -17.13 -16.05
C ASP A 46 9.68 -16.33 -16.78
N ALA A 47 9.30 -15.46 -17.73
CA ALA A 47 10.25 -14.66 -18.51
C ALA A 47 10.94 -13.60 -17.65
N VAL A 48 10.19 -12.92 -16.78
CA VAL A 48 10.73 -11.94 -15.81
C VAL A 48 11.65 -12.63 -14.81
N VAL A 49 11.24 -13.77 -14.23
CA VAL A 49 12.05 -14.52 -13.26
C VAL A 49 13.34 -15.04 -13.89
N ASN A 50 13.29 -15.54 -15.12
CA ASN A 50 14.49 -15.97 -15.85
C ASN A 50 15.47 -14.82 -16.04
N LYS A 51 14.98 -13.63 -16.37
CA LYS A 51 15.81 -12.43 -16.51
C LYS A 51 16.36 -11.95 -15.16
N PHE A 52 15.54 -11.97 -14.11
CA PHE A 52 15.97 -11.69 -12.74
C PHE A 52 17.11 -12.62 -12.31
N ASN A 53 16.97 -13.92 -12.53
CA ASN A 53 18.00 -14.91 -12.20
C ASN A 53 19.26 -14.76 -13.06
N SER A 54 19.13 -14.42 -14.34
CA SER A 54 20.28 -14.09 -15.19
C SER A 54 21.05 -12.89 -14.63
N ASN A 55 20.34 -11.83 -14.20
CA ASN A 55 20.97 -10.67 -13.59
C ASN A 55 21.67 -11.04 -12.29
N LEU A 56 21.05 -11.89 -11.45
CA LEU A 56 21.67 -12.41 -10.23
C LEU A 56 22.97 -13.21 -10.49
N GLN A 57 23.04 -13.90 -11.63
CA GLN A 57 24.24 -14.61 -12.08
C GLN A 57 25.30 -13.68 -12.68
N ASN A 58 24.91 -12.59 -13.34
CA ASN A 58 25.84 -11.62 -13.91
C ASN A 58 26.38 -10.66 -12.85
N LYS A 59 25.49 -10.20 -11.97
CA LYS A 59 25.76 -9.34 -10.82
C LYS A 59 25.13 -9.94 -9.59
N LYS A 60 25.93 -10.05 -8.53
CA LYS A 60 25.47 -10.55 -7.23
C LYS A 60 24.37 -9.63 -6.71
N ILE A 61 23.40 -10.19 -5.98
CA ILE A 61 22.44 -9.38 -5.20
C ILE A 61 23.15 -8.67 -4.03
N TYR A 62 22.68 -7.47 -3.71
CA TYR A 62 23.18 -6.62 -2.64
C TYR A 62 22.07 -6.32 -1.62
N LEU A 63 22.44 -6.32 -0.35
CA LEU A 63 21.69 -5.82 0.78
C LEU A 63 22.35 -4.51 1.20
N ALA A 64 21.80 -3.39 0.73
CA ALA A 64 22.35 -2.06 0.96
C ALA A 64 21.90 -1.53 2.33
N ASN A 65 22.89 -1.19 3.16
CA ASN A 65 22.75 -0.59 4.49
C ASN A 65 23.57 0.71 4.62
N VAL A 66 24.15 1.20 3.52
CA VAL A 66 24.96 2.41 3.42
C VAL A 66 24.77 3.03 2.02
N LYS A 67 25.17 4.29 1.84
CA LYS A 67 24.99 5.07 0.61
C LYS A 67 23.52 5.36 0.33
N GLU A 68 22.95 4.75 -0.71
CA GLU A 68 21.63 5.06 -1.26
C GLU A 68 20.44 4.59 -0.40
N VAL A 69 20.67 4.31 0.89
CA VAL A 69 19.63 3.99 1.86
C VAL A 69 19.66 4.99 3.02
N PRO A 70 18.50 5.46 3.49
CA PRO A 70 18.45 6.56 4.45
C PRO A 70 18.81 6.10 5.87
N PRO A 71 19.51 6.93 6.67
CA PRO A 71 19.32 6.90 8.10
C PRO A 71 17.89 7.33 8.42
N VAL A 72 17.30 6.66 9.41
CA VAL A 72 15.91 6.87 9.82
C VAL A 72 15.91 7.44 11.24
N TYR A 73 15.39 8.66 11.37
CA TYR A 73 15.24 9.31 12.66
C TYR A 73 13.78 9.43 13.06
N TYR A 74 13.53 9.35 14.37
CA TYR A 74 12.22 9.58 14.96
C TYR A 74 12.28 10.86 15.77
N GLY A 75 11.61 11.91 15.28
CA GLY A 75 11.47 13.15 16.02
C GLY A 75 10.34 13.08 17.04
N THR A 76 10.65 13.52 18.24
CA THR A 76 9.78 13.59 19.42
C THR A 76 9.49 15.04 19.78
N ASP A 77 8.50 15.30 20.63
CA ASP A 77 8.18 16.66 21.09
C ASP A 77 9.33 17.37 21.82
N SER A 78 10.30 16.62 22.35
CA SER A 78 11.49 17.15 23.01
C SER A 78 12.62 17.53 22.06
N ASP A 79 12.55 17.10 20.81
CA ASP A 79 13.59 17.36 19.82
C ASP A 79 13.52 18.79 19.27
N PRO A 80 14.68 19.37 18.87
CA PRO A 80 14.71 20.66 18.21
C PRO A 80 13.92 20.64 16.90
N ILE A 81 13.35 21.80 16.57
CA ILE A 81 12.61 22.03 15.33
C ILE A 81 13.58 22.54 14.29
N TYR A 82 13.64 21.86 13.15
CA TYR A 82 14.40 22.29 11.98
C TYR A 82 13.48 22.87 10.93
N THR A 83 13.95 23.92 10.27
CA THR A 83 13.36 24.41 9.01
C THR A 83 13.94 23.60 7.87
N VAL A 84 13.09 23.12 6.97
CA VAL A 84 13.47 22.34 5.79
C VAL A 84 13.33 23.22 4.57
N ASP A 85 14.44 23.40 3.86
CA ASP A 85 14.54 24.20 2.64
C ASP A 85 14.96 23.26 1.49
N SER A 86 14.03 22.99 0.61
CA SER A 86 14.22 22.10 -0.54
C SER A 86 13.44 22.68 -1.73
N ASN A 87 13.39 21.98 -2.86
CA ASN A 87 12.66 22.40 -4.06
C ASN A 87 11.12 22.38 -3.89
N PHE A 88 10.61 22.41 -2.66
CA PHE A 88 9.18 22.43 -2.30
C PHE A 88 8.92 23.46 -1.19
N ASP A 89 7.65 23.71 -0.85
CA ASP A 89 7.30 24.75 0.14
C ASP A 89 8.02 24.50 1.48
N GLU A 90 8.53 25.57 2.09
CA GLU A 90 9.24 25.49 3.37
C GLU A 90 8.38 24.76 4.42
N CYS A 91 8.96 23.76 5.08
CA CYS A 91 8.28 23.02 6.14
C CYS A 91 9.15 22.91 7.40
N ARG A 92 8.56 22.43 8.49
CA ARG A 92 9.24 22.30 9.78
C ARG A 92 9.14 20.88 10.30
N ILE A 93 10.24 20.32 10.75
CA ILE A 93 10.30 18.94 11.24
C ILE A 93 10.99 18.91 12.61
N ARG A 94 10.53 18.04 13.51
CA ARG A 94 11.28 17.70 14.74
C ARG A 94 12.30 16.63 14.41
N MET A 95 13.55 16.81 14.82
CA MET A 95 14.62 15.86 14.52
C MET A 95 15.65 15.83 15.66
N PRO A 96 16.19 14.65 16.04
CA PRO A 96 17.23 14.56 17.04
C PRO A 96 18.40 15.51 16.79
N ALA A 97 18.91 16.14 17.85
CA ALA A 97 20.01 17.11 17.75
C ALA A 97 21.33 16.51 17.23
N ASN A 98 21.46 15.19 17.25
CA ASN A 98 22.59 14.41 16.78
C ASN A 98 22.33 13.67 15.46
N ALA A 99 21.22 13.96 14.77
CA ALA A 99 20.97 13.40 13.45
C ALA A 99 22.08 13.81 12.47
N VAL A 100 22.45 12.93 11.55
CA VAL A 100 23.47 13.19 10.54
C VAL A 100 22.90 13.04 9.15
N GLU A 101 23.64 13.57 8.18
CA GLU A 101 23.29 13.53 6.78
C GLU A 101 23.27 12.09 6.22
N GLY A 102 22.51 11.93 5.14
CA GLY A 102 22.58 10.71 4.33
C GLY A 102 23.94 10.57 3.66
N THR A 103 24.28 9.36 3.23
CA THR A 103 25.54 9.09 2.52
C THR A 103 25.27 8.71 1.06
N GLY A 104 26.31 8.56 0.24
CA GLY A 104 26.14 8.19 -1.17
C GLY A 104 25.90 9.39 -2.07
N SER A 105 25.43 9.14 -3.29
CA SER A 105 25.19 10.21 -4.28
C SER A 105 23.85 10.91 -4.08
N ASP A 106 22.84 10.18 -3.61
CA ASP A 106 21.54 10.75 -3.31
C ASP A 106 21.43 11.23 -1.86
N SER A 107 22.40 10.93 -1.00
CA SER A 107 22.41 11.26 0.44
C SER A 107 20.99 11.31 1.02
N PRO A 108 20.23 10.20 0.99
CA PRO A 108 18.85 10.23 1.43
C PRO A 108 18.80 10.35 2.96
N LEU A 109 17.88 11.13 3.50
CA LEU A 109 17.57 11.24 4.92
C LEU A 109 16.07 11.04 5.11
N LEU A 110 15.70 10.32 6.16
CA LEU A 110 14.33 10.13 6.55
C LEU A 110 14.14 10.57 8.00
N VAL A 111 13.14 11.43 8.23
CA VAL A 111 12.70 11.81 9.58
C VAL A 111 11.21 11.57 9.73
N ARG A 112 10.82 10.79 10.72
CA ARG A 112 9.43 10.51 11.06
C ARG A 112 9.01 11.29 12.30
N ASN A 113 7.84 11.91 12.26
CA ASN A 113 7.21 12.56 13.40
C ASN A 113 5.85 11.93 13.67
N GLU A 114 5.72 11.35 14.85
CA GLU A 114 4.43 10.81 15.31
C GLU A 114 3.41 11.90 15.60
N ASN A 115 3.87 13.13 15.83
CA ASN A 115 3.05 14.31 16.07
C ASN A 115 3.72 15.53 15.42
N HIS A 116 3.64 15.61 14.10
CA HIS A 116 4.18 16.71 13.31
C HIS A 116 3.49 18.03 13.66
N LEU A 117 4.29 19.10 13.74
CA LEU A 117 3.88 20.45 14.16
C LEU A 117 2.68 20.99 13.37
N ASP A 118 2.75 20.84 12.05
CA ASP A 118 1.79 21.46 11.11
C ASP A 118 0.71 20.51 10.58
N TYR A 119 0.95 19.20 10.60
CA TYR A 119 0.16 18.21 9.88
C TYR A 119 -0.35 17.07 10.80
N GLY A 120 0.08 17.06 12.06
CA GLY A 120 -0.33 16.09 13.07
C GLY A 120 0.35 14.73 12.90
N GLN A 121 -0.38 13.64 13.11
CA GLN A 121 0.26 12.35 13.31
C GLN A 121 0.91 11.76 12.06
N GLN A 122 1.93 10.93 12.28
CA GLN A 122 2.52 10.03 11.27
C GLN A 122 2.98 10.71 9.97
N VAL A 123 3.58 11.89 10.08
CA VAL A 123 4.22 12.54 8.93
C VAL A 123 5.67 12.14 8.85
N GLU A 124 6.11 11.93 7.64
CA GLU A 124 7.49 11.67 7.29
C GLU A 124 8.02 12.78 6.40
N LEU A 125 9.24 13.22 6.70
CA LEU A 125 10.10 13.89 5.75
C LEU A 125 11.03 12.86 5.12
N ARG A 126 11.09 12.84 3.79
CA ARG A 126 12.24 12.30 3.06
C ARG A 126 12.86 13.39 2.21
N ILE A 127 14.18 13.47 2.25
CA ILE A 127 14.94 14.49 1.55
C ILE A 127 16.21 13.88 0.93
N TRP A 128 16.58 14.34 -0.27
CA TRP A 128 17.75 13.89 -1.01
C TRP A 128 18.82 14.99 -1.06
N GLN A 129 20.08 14.55 -1.19
CA GLN A 129 21.27 15.38 -1.27
C GLN A 129 21.31 16.39 -0.11
N ASN A 130 20.99 15.89 1.08
CA ASN A 130 20.71 16.75 2.21
C ASN A 130 21.98 17.27 2.89
N THR A 131 21.85 18.43 3.53
CA THR A 131 22.85 19.02 4.42
C THR A 131 22.16 19.49 5.70
N ILE A 132 22.76 19.21 6.85
CA ILE A 132 22.18 19.55 8.17
C ILE A 132 23.05 20.60 8.86
N ASN A 133 22.48 21.78 9.11
CA ASN A 133 23.11 22.80 9.95
C ASN A 133 22.44 22.86 11.32
N HIS A 134 23.00 22.14 12.30
CA HIS A 134 22.51 22.11 13.68
C HIS A 134 22.51 23.48 14.38
N SER A 135 23.48 24.35 14.07
CA SER A 135 23.58 25.67 14.69
C SER A 135 22.47 26.63 14.26
N GLN A 136 21.97 26.46 13.04
CA GLN A 136 20.87 27.24 12.47
C GLN A 136 19.53 26.50 12.51
N GLN A 137 19.53 25.23 12.94
CA GLN A 137 18.39 24.32 12.85
C GLN A 137 17.78 24.32 11.44
N LYS A 138 18.63 24.15 10.42
CA LYS A 138 18.23 24.16 9.02
C LYS A 138 18.66 22.88 8.33
N ILE A 139 17.76 22.26 7.57
CA ILE A 139 18.02 21.16 6.65
C ILE A 139 17.86 21.72 5.25
N THR A 140 18.85 21.52 4.38
CA THR A 140 18.74 21.83 2.95
C THR A 140 18.82 20.55 2.13
N GLY A 141 18.23 20.49 0.94
CA GLY A 141 18.39 19.35 0.03
C GLY A 141 18.02 19.68 -1.41
N ASN A 142 18.37 18.78 -2.33
CA ASN A 142 18.01 18.89 -3.75
C ASN A 142 16.85 17.93 -4.07
N GLY A 143 15.74 18.19 -3.42
CA GLY A 143 14.55 17.37 -3.52
C GLY A 143 14.13 16.74 -2.21
N GLY A 144 12.85 16.42 -2.13
CA GLY A 144 12.26 15.75 -1.00
C GLY A 144 10.75 15.87 -1.06
N GLY A 145 10.11 15.32 -0.05
CA GLY A 145 8.71 15.56 0.22
C GLY A 145 8.34 15.26 1.65
N LEU A 146 7.15 15.72 2.01
CA LEU A 146 6.43 15.21 3.17
C LEU A 146 5.42 14.16 2.72
N PHE A 147 5.41 13.06 3.45
CA PHE A 147 4.58 11.91 3.22
C PHE A 147 3.71 11.69 4.44
N HIS A 148 2.51 11.19 4.20
CA HIS A 148 1.62 10.81 5.27
C HIS A 148 0.95 9.49 4.93
N TYR A 149 0.80 8.68 5.96
CA TYR A 149 0.48 7.26 5.79
C TYR A 149 -1.00 6.94 5.99
N ASN A 150 -1.82 7.98 6.15
CA ASN A 150 -3.28 8.01 6.26
C ASN A 150 -3.91 6.92 7.12
N ASN A 151 -3.18 6.45 8.13
CA ASN A 151 -3.76 5.59 9.16
C ASN A 151 -4.87 6.31 9.96
N ASP A 152 -4.95 7.63 9.88
CA ASP A 152 -5.95 8.47 10.54
C ASP A 152 -7.00 9.07 9.58
N GLY A 153 -6.96 8.73 8.29
CA GLY A 153 -7.91 9.21 7.27
C GLY A 153 -7.76 10.68 6.88
N LYS A 154 -6.66 11.36 7.25
CA LYS A 154 -6.47 12.77 6.87
C LYS A 154 -6.22 12.95 5.37
N ILE A 155 -6.78 14.06 4.90
CA ILE A 155 -6.60 14.60 3.57
C ILE A 155 -5.53 15.70 3.68
N LEU A 156 -4.32 15.42 3.19
CA LEU A 156 -3.20 16.37 3.24
C LEU A 156 -2.73 16.84 1.86
N ASN A 157 -3.09 16.12 0.80
CA ASN A 157 -2.72 16.53 -0.55
C ASN A 157 -3.47 17.83 -0.91
N LYS A 158 -2.82 18.72 -1.68
CA LYS A 158 -3.46 19.96 -2.19
C LYS A 158 -4.72 19.67 -3.01
N ASP A 159 -4.76 18.46 -3.54
CA ASP A 159 -5.79 17.90 -4.38
C ASP A 159 -6.87 17.16 -3.55
N GLN A 160 -6.88 17.39 -2.23
CA GLN A 160 -7.77 16.78 -1.24
C GLN A 160 -7.75 15.23 -1.18
N THR A 161 -6.83 14.54 -1.84
CA THR A 161 -6.71 13.09 -1.66
C THR A 161 -5.97 12.71 -0.37
N SER A 162 -6.12 11.44 0.02
CA SER A 162 -5.28 10.84 1.04
C SER A 162 -3.84 10.76 0.49
N SER A 163 -2.84 11.07 1.32
CA SER A 163 -1.42 11.04 0.96
C SER A 163 -0.83 9.63 0.72
N ASP A 164 -1.60 8.56 0.46
CA ASP A 164 -1.27 7.13 0.73
C ASP A 164 0.16 6.69 0.32
N ALA A 165 1.17 7.02 1.12
CA ALA A 165 2.61 6.95 0.77
C ALA A 165 3.12 7.89 -0.34
N ASN A 166 2.25 8.69 -0.94
CA ASN A 166 2.56 9.75 -1.89
C ASN A 166 2.97 11.03 -1.16
N ALA A 167 3.80 11.85 -1.79
CA ALA A 167 4.17 13.13 -1.22
C ALA A 167 2.97 14.10 -1.28
N PHE A 168 2.49 14.57 -0.13
CA PHE A 168 1.50 15.65 -0.07
C PHE A 168 2.12 17.03 -0.20
N LEU A 169 3.42 17.12 0.07
CA LEU A 169 4.25 18.28 -0.18
C LEU A 169 5.56 17.84 -0.83
N GLY A 170 5.97 18.49 -1.92
CA GLY A 170 7.18 18.10 -2.66
C GLY A 170 6.95 16.92 -3.59
N TYR A 171 7.93 16.03 -3.72
CA TYR A 171 7.89 14.88 -4.63
C TYR A 171 8.48 13.61 -4.01
N GLY A 172 8.07 12.45 -4.54
CA GLY A 172 8.52 11.12 -4.14
C GLY A 172 9.80 10.66 -4.83
N THR A 173 10.19 9.41 -4.58
CA THR A 173 11.25 8.71 -5.33
C THR A 173 10.85 8.49 -6.79
N GLY A 174 11.68 7.81 -7.59
CA GLY A 174 11.30 7.37 -8.93
C GLY A 174 9.94 6.66 -8.99
N SER A 175 9.58 5.90 -7.96
CA SER A 175 8.26 5.22 -7.85
C SER A 175 7.16 6.05 -7.23
N GLY A 176 7.49 7.22 -6.69
CA GLY A 176 6.64 7.98 -5.78
C GLY A 176 6.60 7.42 -4.35
N LEU A 177 7.20 6.25 -4.08
CA LEU A 177 7.15 5.58 -2.79
C LEU A 177 8.36 5.92 -1.92
N SER A 178 8.11 6.52 -0.75
CA SER A 178 9.16 6.93 0.17
C SER A 178 9.65 5.79 1.08
N TRP A 179 9.09 5.55 2.27
CA TRP A 179 9.58 4.52 3.20
C TRP A 179 9.29 3.08 2.72
N ALA A 180 8.30 2.92 1.83
CA ALA A 180 7.61 1.65 1.66
C ALA A 180 8.54 0.48 1.41
N GLY A 181 8.46 -0.52 2.30
CA GLY A 181 9.24 -1.74 2.24
C GLY A 181 10.69 -1.67 2.73
N LEU A 182 11.14 -0.55 3.29
CA LEU A 182 12.45 -0.44 3.95
C LEU A 182 12.49 -1.31 5.20
N ILE A 183 13.50 -2.17 5.31
CA ILE A 183 13.72 -3.03 6.49
C ILE A 183 14.36 -2.20 7.60
N THR A 184 13.76 -2.21 8.79
CA THR A 184 14.21 -1.43 9.95
C THR A 184 14.86 -2.29 11.04
N ALA A 185 15.65 -1.67 11.91
CA ALA A 185 16.22 -2.36 13.06
C ALA A 185 15.15 -2.93 14.01
N GLU A 186 14.08 -2.17 14.24
CA GLU A 186 12.98 -2.53 15.14
C GLU A 186 12.28 -3.82 14.70
N GLU A 187 12.15 -4.06 13.40
CA GLU A 187 11.54 -5.28 12.87
C GLU A 187 12.42 -6.52 13.05
N ILE A 188 13.73 -6.36 12.89
CA ILE A 188 14.67 -7.46 13.13
C ILE A 188 14.74 -7.78 14.63
N GLU A 189 14.70 -6.75 15.48
CA GLU A 189 14.62 -6.90 16.92
C GLU A 189 13.32 -7.60 17.36
N SER A 190 12.16 -7.18 16.81
CA SER A 190 10.85 -7.79 17.08
C SER A 190 10.76 -9.24 16.58
N GLY A 191 11.56 -9.60 15.57
CA GLY A 191 11.61 -10.94 15.00
C GLY A 191 10.65 -11.17 13.84
N GLU A 192 10.09 -10.11 13.26
CA GLU A 192 9.18 -10.21 12.12
C GLU A 192 9.18 -8.93 11.28
N ILE A 193 9.08 -9.08 9.97
CA ILE A 193 8.76 -8.01 9.03
C ILE A 193 7.34 -8.27 8.52
N LYS A 194 6.45 -7.29 8.72
CA LYS A 194 5.00 -7.42 8.44
C LYS A 194 4.55 -6.65 7.20
N HIS A 195 5.47 -6.50 6.25
CA HIS A 195 5.20 -5.82 5.00
C HIS A 195 6.03 -6.39 3.85
N ALA A 196 5.65 -6.04 2.62
CA ALA A 196 6.41 -6.35 1.42
C ALA A 196 7.75 -5.61 1.47
N LEU A 197 8.82 -6.24 1.00
CA LEU A 197 10.14 -5.62 0.98
C LEU A 197 10.25 -4.65 -0.21
N ARG A 198 11.28 -3.81 -0.22
CA ARG A 198 11.60 -2.96 -1.37
C ARG A 198 12.93 -3.34 -1.99
N PHE A 199 13.05 -3.15 -3.29
CA PHE A 199 14.33 -3.27 -3.97
C PHE A 199 14.43 -2.33 -5.17
N ALA A 200 15.66 -1.99 -5.55
CA ALA A 200 15.97 -1.39 -6.84
C ALA A 200 16.48 -2.45 -7.80
N TYR A 201 16.15 -2.28 -9.08
CA TYR A 201 16.46 -3.26 -10.12
C TYR A 201 17.18 -2.61 -11.30
N SER A 202 17.94 -3.41 -12.06
CA SER A 202 18.61 -3.04 -13.30
C SER A 202 17.76 -2.08 -14.15
N ASN A 203 18.17 -0.81 -14.19
CA ASN A 203 17.50 0.24 -14.95
C ASN A 203 17.33 -0.12 -16.43
N CYS A 204 18.25 -0.93 -16.97
CA CYS A 204 18.25 -1.37 -18.37
C CYS A 204 17.38 -2.59 -18.64
N ASP A 205 16.72 -3.11 -17.62
CA ASP A 205 15.72 -4.16 -17.73
C ASP A 205 14.34 -3.69 -17.28
N MET A 206 14.22 -2.38 -17.02
CA MET A 206 12.97 -1.74 -16.65
C MET A 206 12.29 -1.08 -17.85
N THR A 207 10.96 -1.05 -17.83
CA THR A 207 10.15 -0.26 -18.76
C THR A 207 10.02 1.18 -18.30
N ASP A 208 9.47 2.03 -19.18
CA ASP A 208 8.96 3.37 -18.85
C ASP A 208 7.52 3.34 -18.32
N THR A 209 7.06 2.16 -17.90
CA THR A 209 5.78 1.95 -17.25
C THR A 209 5.92 1.62 -15.78
N TYR A 210 4.81 1.73 -15.06
CA TYR A 210 4.70 1.37 -13.66
C TYR A 210 3.34 0.74 -13.37
N ARG A 211 3.29 0.05 -12.23
CA ARG A 211 2.10 -0.55 -11.65
C ARG A 211 1.92 -0.04 -10.25
N TYR A 212 0.67 0.04 -9.80
CA TYR A 212 0.38 0.24 -8.39
C TYR A 212 1.13 -0.81 -7.55
N PRO A 213 1.74 -0.44 -6.41
CA PRO A 213 1.60 0.83 -5.68
C PRO A 213 2.51 1.96 -6.17
N ALA A 214 3.39 1.74 -7.15
CA ALA A 214 4.10 2.87 -7.75
C ALA A 214 3.09 3.79 -8.46
N ILE A 215 3.32 5.09 -8.36
CA ILE A 215 2.49 6.14 -8.98
C ILE A 215 3.21 6.88 -10.10
N ALA A 216 4.49 6.57 -10.28
CA ALA A 216 5.35 7.09 -11.32
C ALA A 216 6.45 6.05 -11.63
N THR A 217 7.16 6.29 -12.71
CA THR A 217 8.49 5.73 -12.95
C THR A 217 9.34 6.81 -13.59
N ASP A 218 10.61 6.81 -13.25
CA ASP A 218 11.63 7.62 -13.91
C ASP A 218 12.58 6.77 -14.75
N GLN A 219 12.26 5.49 -14.93
CA GLN A 219 13.02 4.49 -15.69
C GLN A 219 12.49 4.37 -17.13
N PRO A 220 13.25 3.75 -18.06
CA PRO A 220 14.66 3.39 -17.92
C PRO A 220 15.56 4.64 -18.01
N LYS A 221 16.59 4.73 -17.16
CA LYS A 221 17.61 5.80 -17.24
C LYS A 221 18.94 5.29 -17.77
N ASN A 222 19.64 6.09 -18.58
CA ASN A 222 21.08 5.94 -18.88
C ASN A 222 21.51 4.57 -19.44
N CYS A 223 20.67 3.93 -20.25
CA CYS A 223 20.98 2.62 -20.80
C CYS A 223 21.70 2.70 -22.13
N ASN A 224 22.99 3.05 -22.06
CA ASN A 224 23.87 3.09 -23.21
C ASN A 224 24.24 1.67 -23.71
N ASP A 225 24.11 0.65 -22.86
CA ASP A 225 24.38 -0.76 -23.20
C ASP A 225 23.19 -1.47 -23.87
N CYS A 226 22.06 -0.77 -24.10
CA CYS A 226 20.90 -1.32 -24.84
C CYS A 226 21.14 -1.41 -26.37
N GLU A 227 22.39 -1.58 -26.82
CA GLU A 227 22.74 -1.76 -28.24
C GLU A 227 22.24 -3.09 -28.84
N ASN A 228 21.57 -3.94 -28.05
CA ASN A 228 20.76 -5.08 -28.48
C ASN A 228 19.44 -5.03 -27.72
N PRO A 229 18.31 -5.28 -28.40
CA PRO A 229 17.06 -4.49 -28.38
C PRO A 229 16.53 -4.09 -27.00
N PRO A 230 15.76 -2.99 -26.91
CA PRO A 230 15.11 -2.54 -25.67
C PRO A 230 14.43 -3.73 -24.99
N CYS A 231 14.49 -3.77 -23.64
CA CYS A 231 14.00 -4.86 -22.80
C CYS A 231 12.82 -5.56 -23.46
N THR A 232 12.96 -6.83 -23.82
CA THR A 232 11.84 -7.56 -24.46
C THR A 232 10.64 -7.37 -23.55
N PRO A 233 9.50 -6.82 -24.03
CA PRO A 233 8.37 -6.48 -23.15
C PRO A 233 7.88 -7.66 -22.31
N SER A 234 8.11 -8.90 -22.78
CA SER A 234 7.81 -10.12 -22.06
C SER A 234 8.69 -10.40 -20.83
N SER A 235 9.89 -9.83 -20.73
CA SER A 235 10.81 -10.04 -19.60
C SER A 235 11.17 -8.76 -18.84
N ALA A 236 10.69 -7.61 -19.30
CA ALA A 236 10.94 -6.33 -18.67
C ALA A 236 10.18 -6.21 -17.35
N ILE A 237 10.85 -5.60 -16.36
CA ILE A 237 10.26 -5.30 -15.06
C ILE A 237 9.66 -3.90 -15.07
N GLU A 238 8.52 -3.73 -14.42
CA GLU A 238 7.87 -2.44 -14.28
C GLU A 238 8.08 -1.95 -12.85
N MET A 239 8.22 -0.64 -12.65
CA MET A 239 8.24 -0.10 -11.31
C MET A 239 6.91 -0.41 -10.60
N GLY A 240 6.95 -0.79 -9.32
CA GLY A 240 5.79 -1.28 -8.57
C GLY A 240 5.39 -2.72 -8.89
N MET A 241 6.11 -3.44 -9.74
CA MET A 241 5.90 -4.88 -9.91
C MET A 241 6.23 -5.63 -8.61
N ARG A 242 5.33 -6.53 -8.19
CA ARG A 242 5.52 -7.37 -6.99
C ARG A 242 6.02 -8.76 -7.34
N LEU A 243 7.11 -9.14 -6.69
CA LEU A 243 7.66 -10.48 -6.77
C LEU A 243 7.51 -11.15 -5.40
N ARG A 244 7.27 -12.46 -5.35
CA ARG A 244 7.23 -13.22 -4.10
C ARG A 244 7.97 -14.53 -4.20
N LEU A 245 8.39 -15.06 -3.07
CA LEU A 245 8.82 -16.45 -2.99
C LEU A 245 7.60 -17.38 -3.10
N LYS A 246 7.75 -18.55 -3.74
CA LYS A 246 6.67 -19.55 -3.78
C LYS A 246 6.18 -19.90 -2.36
N PRO A 247 4.86 -19.98 -2.11
CA PRO A 247 4.31 -20.36 -0.80
C PRO A 247 4.85 -21.69 -0.24
N SER A 248 5.26 -22.60 -1.13
CA SER A 248 5.84 -23.89 -0.76
C SER A 248 7.27 -23.84 -0.22
N VAL A 249 7.94 -22.68 -0.23
CA VAL A 249 9.30 -22.58 0.29
C VAL A 249 9.30 -22.64 1.81
N ASP A 250 10.06 -23.60 2.34
CA ASP A 250 10.32 -23.74 3.76
C ASP A 250 11.42 -22.75 4.19
N CYS A 251 10.98 -21.61 4.73
CA CYS A 251 11.88 -20.59 5.24
C CYS A 251 12.58 -21.02 6.54
N ASP A 252 12.05 -21.97 7.30
CA ASP A 252 12.67 -22.43 8.54
C ASP A 252 13.86 -23.37 8.32
N ALA A 253 13.88 -24.05 7.17
CA ALA A 253 14.99 -24.89 6.75
C ALA A 253 16.19 -24.11 6.20
N ARG A 254 16.08 -22.79 6.01
CA ARG A 254 17.16 -21.99 5.41
C ARG A 254 18.37 -21.89 6.32
N THR A 255 19.55 -21.92 5.71
CA THR A 255 20.86 -21.87 6.38
C THR A 255 21.66 -20.68 5.87
N VAL A 256 22.58 -20.22 6.71
CA VAL A 256 23.57 -19.20 6.35
C VAL A 256 24.81 -19.93 5.83
N PRO A 257 25.37 -19.51 4.69
CA PRO A 257 26.50 -20.23 4.12
C PRO A 257 27.77 -20.04 4.95
N ILE A 258 28.68 -21.01 4.86
CA ILE A 258 29.87 -21.08 5.71
C ILE A 258 31.10 -20.65 4.91
N ARG A 259 31.95 -19.84 5.52
CA ARG A 259 33.30 -19.50 5.03
C ARG A 259 34.31 -20.02 6.04
N GLU A 260 35.18 -20.95 5.62
CA GLU A 260 36.14 -21.62 6.53
C GLU A 260 37.07 -20.65 7.27
N SER A 261 37.38 -19.51 6.65
CA SER A 261 38.25 -18.50 7.24
C SER A 261 37.55 -17.55 8.21
N TRP A 262 36.24 -17.70 8.44
CA TRP A 262 35.45 -16.77 9.23
C TRP A 262 34.89 -17.46 10.49
N ASP A 263 35.57 -17.24 11.60
CA ASP A 263 35.27 -17.85 12.89
C ASP A 263 34.20 -17.04 13.64
N LEU A 264 32.93 -17.35 13.34
CA LEU A 264 31.77 -16.77 14.03
C LEU A 264 31.41 -17.60 15.26
N THR A 265 31.09 -16.91 16.36
CA THR A 265 30.48 -17.57 17.52
C THR A 265 29.13 -18.19 17.15
N VAL A 266 28.68 -19.18 17.94
CA VAL A 266 27.36 -19.79 17.76
C VAL A 266 26.24 -18.74 17.84
N GLU A 267 26.36 -17.77 18.76
CA GLU A 267 25.39 -16.68 18.91
C GLU A 267 25.31 -15.81 17.66
N GLU A 268 26.45 -15.46 17.05
CA GLU A 268 26.48 -14.67 15.81
C GLU A 268 25.88 -15.44 14.64
N GLN A 269 26.18 -16.74 14.51
CA GLN A 269 25.58 -17.59 13.48
C GLN A 269 24.05 -17.70 13.67
N ASP A 270 23.58 -17.81 14.91
CA ASP A 270 22.15 -17.86 15.23
C ASP A 270 21.44 -16.54 14.90
N LYS A 271 22.07 -15.38 15.14
CA LYS A 271 21.55 -14.06 14.73
C LYS A 271 21.44 -13.94 13.21
N GLN A 272 22.48 -14.34 12.47
CA GLN A 272 22.47 -14.33 11.01
C GLN A 272 21.37 -15.24 10.46
N LYS A 273 21.20 -16.43 11.05
CA LYS A 273 20.14 -17.38 10.67
C LYS A 273 18.75 -16.86 10.99
N ARG A 274 18.56 -16.23 12.15
CA ARG A 274 17.30 -15.56 12.52
C ARG A 274 16.95 -14.49 11.50
N PHE A 275 17.88 -13.59 11.16
CA PHE A 275 17.66 -12.57 10.14
C PHE A 275 17.23 -13.17 8.80
N LEU A 276 17.94 -14.19 8.30
CA LEU A 276 17.61 -14.85 7.04
C LEU A 276 16.19 -15.44 7.04
N LYS A 277 15.76 -16.05 8.14
CA LYS A 277 14.41 -16.62 8.28
C LYS A 277 13.33 -15.56 8.26
N ILE A 278 13.54 -14.45 8.97
CA ILE A 278 12.64 -13.30 8.99
C ILE A 278 12.50 -12.75 7.57
N TYR A 279 13.62 -12.52 6.89
CA TYR A 279 13.67 -12.02 5.52
C TYR A 279 12.96 -12.96 4.54
N CYS A 280 13.27 -14.27 4.58
CA CYS A 280 12.64 -15.28 3.73
C CYS A 280 11.12 -15.32 3.93
N THR A 281 10.69 -15.30 5.19
CA THR A 281 9.27 -15.32 5.55
C THR A 281 8.55 -14.08 5.03
N ALA A 282 9.16 -12.90 5.15
CA ALA A 282 8.60 -11.66 4.61
C ALA A 282 8.47 -11.71 3.08
N LEU A 283 9.50 -12.21 2.38
CA LEU A 283 9.48 -12.36 0.93
C LEU A 283 8.45 -13.41 0.44
N ARG A 284 8.18 -14.45 1.23
CA ARG A 284 7.14 -15.45 0.93
C ARG A 284 5.74 -14.89 1.19
N ASP A 285 5.54 -14.34 2.39
CA ASP A 285 4.22 -13.94 2.87
C ASP A 285 3.78 -12.61 2.25
N TYR A 286 4.68 -11.65 2.06
CA TYR A 286 4.37 -10.30 1.58
C TYR A 286 5.08 -9.95 0.27
N GLY A 287 6.09 -10.70 -0.18
CA GLY A 287 6.81 -10.38 -1.41
C GLY A 287 7.68 -9.14 -1.31
N MET A 288 8.03 -8.57 -2.46
CA MET A 288 8.84 -7.37 -2.59
C MET A 288 8.44 -6.56 -3.83
N TYR A 289 8.58 -5.24 -3.75
CA TYR A 289 8.28 -4.30 -4.82
C TYR A 289 9.53 -3.67 -5.40
N VAL A 290 9.55 -3.54 -6.73
CA VAL A 290 10.53 -2.73 -7.45
C VAL A 290 10.18 -1.27 -7.22
N VAL A 291 11.03 -0.49 -6.57
CA VAL A 291 10.71 0.91 -6.21
C VAL A 291 11.67 1.93 -6.82
N ASP A 292 12.73 1.46 -7.47
CA ASP A 292 13.75 2.32 -8.07
C ASP A 292 14.57 1.57 -9.12
N GLY A 293 15.31 2.32 -9.93
CA GLY A 293 16.35 1.80 -10.81
C GLY A 293 17.69 1.66 -10.09
N ALA A 294 18.46 0.65 -10.47
CA ALA A 294 19.84 0.43 -10.08
C ALA A 294 20.73 0.38 -11.33
N PRO A 295 22.06 0.47 -11.21
CA PRO A 295 22.95 0.23 -12.35
C PRO A 295 22.66 -1.10 -13.06
N SER A 296 23.07 -1.20 -14.33
CA SER A 296 22.82 -2.37 -15.17
C SER A 296 23.12 -3.70 -14.46
N GLU A 297 22.17 -4.61 -14.57
CA GLU A 297 22.12 -5.97 -13.98
C GLU A 297 22.08 -6.02 -12.44
N ALA A 298 22.13 -4.89 -11.73
CA ALA A 298 22.15 -4.87 -10.28
C ALA A 298 20.76 -5.16 -9.67
N ILE A 299 20.78 -5.82 -8.51
CA ILE A 299 19.60 -6.05 -7.67
C ILE A 299 19.98 -5.58 -6.26
N VAL A 300 19.33 -4.51 -5.79
CA VAL A 300 19.67 -3.86 -4.52
C VAL A 300 18.47 -3.90 -3.58
N LEU A 301 18.55 -4.80 -2.60
CA LEU A 301 17.65 -4.87 -1.46
C LEU A 301 18.01 -3.75 -0.49
N MET A 302 17.03 -3.08 0.09
CA MET A 302 17.29 -1.90 0.92
C MET A 302 16.89 -2.14 2.37
N MET A 303 17.82 -1.85 3.27
CA MET A 303 17.59 -1.78 4.71
C MET A 303 18.02 -0.41 5.23
N GLU A 304 17.50 -0.01 6.39
CA GLU A 304 17.89 1.21 7.09
C GLU A 304 19.42 1.37 7.17
N SER A 305 19.90 2.61 7.10
CA SER A 305 21.33 2.89 7.18
C SER A 305 21.93 2.39 8.49
N ASN A 306 23.15 1.84 8.40
CA ASN A 306 23.92 1.41 9.57
C ASN A 306 24.20 2.54 10.57
N HIS A 307 24.02 3.80 10.17
CA HIS A 307 24.15 4.93 11.07
C HIS A 307 23.07 4.94 12.18
N THR A 308 21.84 4.48 11.90
CA THR A 308 20.73 4.49 12.86
C THR A 308 20.34 3.09 13.32
N ALA A 309 20.50 2.07 12.47
CA ALA A 309 20.02 0.72 12.76
C ALA A 309 20.97 -0.16 13.61
N ASN A 310 22.26 0.19 13.72
CA ASN A 310 23.28 -0.58 14.42
C ASN A 310 23.15 -2.11 14.20
N TRP A 311 23.37 -2.54 12.97
CA TRP A 311 22.98 -3.88 12.51
C TRP A 311 23.79 -5.03 13.12
N GLU A 312 25.04 -4.80 13.52
CA GLU A 312 25.93 -5.86 13.99
C GLU A 312 25.44 -6.57 15.26
N PRO A 313 24.94 -5.87 16.30
CA PRO A 313 24.26 -6.52 17.42
C PRO A 313 23.02 -7.34 17.06
N LEU A 314 22.30 -6.97 15.99
CA LEU A 314 21.03 -7.59 15.58
C LEU A 314 21.23 -8.80 14.67
N ILE A 315 22.14 -8.68 13.71
CA ILE A 315 22.39 -9.66 12.65
C ILE A 315 23.66 -10.47 12.91
N GLY A 316 24.63 -9.93 13.64
CA GLY A 316 26.00 -10.43 13.74
C GLY A 316 26.96 -9.64 12.84
N PRO A 317 28.28 -9.86 12.96
CA PRO A 317 29.27 -9.13 12.19
C PRO A 317 29.07 -9.35 10.68
N SER A 318 29.37 -8.31 9.90
CA SER A 318 29.35 -8.37 8.44
C SER A 318 30.65 -8.97 7.91
N ASP A 319 30.60 -9.65 6.77
CA ASP A 319 31.79 -10.10 6.07
C ASP A 319 32.54 -8.88 5.45
N PRO A 320 33.88 -8.77 5.56
CA PRO A 320 34.60 -7.61 5.04
C PRO A 320 34.50 -7.42 3.53
N ASP A 321 34.36 -8.50 2.76
CA ASP A 321 34.36 -8.47 1.29
C ASP A 321 32.95 -8.29 0.73
N THR A 322 31.96 -8.88 1.41
CA THR A 322 30.59 -9.00 0.92
C THR A 322 29.55 -8.33 1.82
N ASN A 323 29.94 -7.72 2.93
CA ASN A 323 29.02 -7.20 3.94
C ASN A 323 28.00 -8.29 4.36
N TRP A 324 26.73 -7.98 4.62
CA TRP A 324 25.68 -8.99 4.86
C TRP A 324 25.10 -9.62 3.58
N ASN A 325 25.63 -9.30 2.40
CA ASN A 325 25.06 -9.78 1.13
C ASN A 325 25.11 -11.31 1.02
N PHE A 326 26.09 -11.98 1.62
CA PHE A 326 26.22 -13.44 1.58
C PHE A 326 25.02 -14.16 2.21
N LEU A 327 24.31 -13.52 3.16
CA LEU A 327 23.14 -14.09 3.83
C LEU A 327 22.01 -14.39 2.87
N VAL A 328 21.80 -13.53 1.88
CA VAL A 328 20.65 -13.63 0.97
C VAL A 328 21.00 -14.34 -0.34
N ARG A 329 22.25 -14.74 -0.56
CA ARG A 329 22.72 -15.39 -1.80
C ARG A 329 22.59 -16.91 -1.73
N ASP A 330 22.03 -17.51 -2.77
CA ASP A 330 21.92 -18.96 -2.91
C ASP A 330 23.11 -19.61 -3.62
N GLN A 331 23.06 -20.93 -3.78
CA GLN A 331 24.04 -21.73 -4.50
C GLN A 331 24.25 -21.34 -5.97
N GLN A 332 23.33 -20.59 -6.59
CA GLN A 332 23.44 -20.17 -7.99
C GLN A 332 24.19 -18.85 -8.13
N THR A 333 24.33 -18.09 -7.04
CA THR A 333 25.06 -16.83 -7.04
C THR A 333 26.54 -17.07 -7.33
N PRO A 334 27.22 -16.25 -8.17
CA PRO A 334 28.64 -16.40 -8.45
C PRO A 334 29.48 -16.46 -7.18
N SER A 335 30.53 -17.29 -7.22
CA SER A 335 31.40 -17.52 -6.06
C SER A 335 31.90 -16.21 -5.45
N ASP A 336 31.81 -16.15 -4.13
CA ASP A 336 32.25 -15.05 -3.27
C ASP A 336 33.04 -15.57 -2.05
N GLY A 337 33.55 -16.81 -2.14
CA GLY A 337 34.34 -17.45 -1.07
C GLY A 337 33.52 -18.22 -0.04
N PHE A 338 32.19 -18.21 -0.14
CA PHE A 338 31.30 -18.99 0.73
C PHE A 338 30.91 -20.32 0.08
N THR A 339 30.92 -21.39 0.87
CA THR A 339 30.37 -22.69 0.48
C THR A 339 28.86 -22.70 0.70
N ARG A 340 28.11 -23.06 -0.34
CA ARG A 340 26.65 -23.07 -0.35
C ARG A 340 26.10 -24.43 -0.71
N ASP A 341 24.97 -24.77 -0.11
CA ASP A 341 24.12 -25.91 -0.47
C ASP A 341 22.73 -25.43 -0.92
N SER A 342 21.82 -26.37 -1.18
CA SER A 342 20.45 -26.06 -1.61
C SER A 342 19.60 -25.34 -0.56
N THR A 343 20.04 -25.34 0.71
CA THR A 343 19.37 -24.66 1.83
C THR A 343 19.98 -23.29 2.15
N SER A 344 21.11 -22.94 1.54
CA SER A 344 21.83 -21.69 1.81
C SER A 344 21.15 -20.47 1.18
N GLY A 345 20.95 -19.41 1.96
CA GLY A 345 20.43 -18.12 1.49
C GLY A 345 18.96 -18.11 1.05
N ILE A 346 18.56 -17.23 0.14
CA ILE A 346 17.20 -17.18 -0.42
C ILE A 346 17.17 -17.93 -1.76
N PRO A 347 16.28 -18.91 -1.99
CA PRO A 347 16.25 -19.65 -3.25
C PRO A 347 15.57 -18.82 -4.35
N TRP A 348 16.36 -17.97 -5.02
CA TRP A 348 15.84 -16.98 -5.97
C TRP A 348 15.21 -17.60 -7.21
N ASP A 349 15.59 -18.84 -7.56
CA ASP A 349 14.93 -19.63 -8.60
C ASP A 349 13.47 -20.01 -8.26
N GLN A 350 13.04 -19.82 -7.00
CA GLN A 350 11.69 -20.04 -6.54
C GLN A 350 10.88 -18.74 -6.38
N ILE A 351 11.39 -17.62 -6.91
CA ILE A 351 10.61 -16.38 -7.02
C ILE A 351 9.59 -16.47 -8.16
N GLN A 352 8.50 -15.73 -8.02
CA GLN A 352 7.44 -15.62 -9.01
C GLN A 352 6.90 -14.18 -9.02
N VAL A 353 6.51 -13.70 -10.20
CA VAL A 353 5.81 -12.42 -10.32
C VAL A 353 4.35 -12.71 -10.06
N VAL A 354 3.82 -12.12 -9.00
CA VAL A 354 2.38 -12.21 -8.79
C VAL A 354 1.71 -11.30 -9.78
N GLN A 355 0.60 -11.77 -10.33
CA GLN A 355 -0.39 -10.84 -10.80
C GLN A 355 -0.92 -10.20 -9.51
N GLU A 356 -0.26 -9.11 -9.09
CA GLU A 356 -0.91 -8.14 -8.22
C GLU A 356 -2.27 -7.97 -8.87
N PRO A 357 -3.34 -8.36 -8.18
CA PRO A 357 -4.61 -8.19 -8.80
C PRO A 357 -4.69 -6.69 -9.09
N PHE A 358 -4.99 -6.31 -10.33
CA PHE A 358 -5.62 -5.01 -10.52
C PHE A 358 -6.76 -5.05 -9.52
N PRO A 359 -6.65 -4.21 -8.48
CA PRO A 359 -6.93 -4.56 -7.11
C PRO A 359 -8.18 -5.41 -7.08
N GLU A 360 -8.11 -6.71 -6.81
CA GLU A 360 -9.30 -7.59 -6.80
C GLU A 360 -10.18 -7.25 -5.60
N LEU A 361 -9.67 -6.43 -4.67
CA LEU A 361 -10.44 -5.76 -3.62
C LEU A 361 -11.08 -4.43 -4.07
N TYR A 362 -10.75 -3.97 -5.28
CA TYR A 362 -11.48 -2.94 -6.02
C TYR A 362 -11.94 -3.48 -7.38
N GLN A 363 -11.81 -4.76 -7.74
CA GLN A 363 -12.64 -5.31 -8.80
C GLN A 363 -14.01 -5.25 -8.21
N CYS A 364 -14.92 -4.61 -8.93
CA CYS A 364 -16.28 -4.39 -8.50
C CYS A 364 -16.75 -5.67 -7.84
N ASN A 365 -16.83 -5.67 -6.50
CA ASN A 365 -17.49 -6.77 -5.81
C ASN A 365 -18.84 -6.77 -6.48
N ASN A 366 -19.12 -7.81 -7.27
CA ASN A 366 -20.43 -8.03 -7.80
C ASN A 366 -21.07 -8.85 -6.70
N PRO A 367 -21.61 -8.22 -5.62
CA PRO A 367 -22.24 -8.98 -4.57
C PRO A 367 -23.23 -9.88 -5.27
N GLN A 368 -23.00 -11.19 -5.15
CA GLN A 368 -23.86 -12.18 -5.76
C GLN A 368 -25.16 -12.15 -4.96
N TRP A 369 -25.99 -11.14 -5.22
CA TRP A 369 -27.14 -10.83 -4.41
C TRP A 369 -28.29 -10.40 -5.31
N ASP A 370 -29.42 -11.04 -5.06
CA ASP A 370 -30.71 -10.84 -5.71
C ASP A 370 -31.66 -10.20 -4.68
N PRO A 371 -31.50 -8.90 -4.37
CA PRO A 371 -32.49 -8.19 -3.59
C PRO A 371 -33.84 -8.31 -4.28
N LYS A 372 -34.84 -8.82 -3.55
CA LYS A 372 -36.21 -8.91 -4.06
C LYS A 372 -36.80 -7.53 -4.35
N GLU A 373 -36.32 -6.47 -3.71
CA GLU A 373 -36.70 -5.08 -3.98
C GLU A 373 -35.49 -4.15 -3.87
N THR A 374 -35.16 -3.46 -4.96
CA THR A 374 -34.20 -2.36 -4.97
C THR A 374 -34.90 -1.06 -5.35
N GLN A 375 -34.42 0.03 -4.76
CA GLN A 375 -34.70 1.38 -5.21
C GLN A 375 -33.48 1.87 -6.00
N SER A 376 -33.70 2.82 -6.91
CA SER A 376 -32.60 3.46 -7.61
C SER A 376 -32.87 4.95 -7.76
N ILE A 377 -31.80 5.74 -7.70
CA ILE A 377 -31.81 7.15 -8.07
C ILE A 377 -30.82 7.38 -9.21
N VAL A 378 -31.23 8.26 -10.13
CA VAL A 378 -30.38 8.75 -11.22
C VAL A 378 -29.56 9.95 -10.74
N PRO A 379 -28.50 10.36 -11.47
CA PRO A 379 -27.70 11.50 -11.08
C PRO A 379 -28.55 12.77 -11.04
N SER A 380 -28.37 13.57 -9.99
CA SER A 380 -28.92 14.93 -9.94
C SER A 380 -28.09 15.88 -10.80
N GLU A 381 -26.80 15.62 -10.94
CA GLU A 381 -25.83 16.39 -11.73
C GLU A 381 -24.81 15.42 -12.34
N ASP A 382 -24.39 15.69 -13.57
CA ASP A 382 -23.27 14.99 -14.20
C ASP A 382 -22.60 15.86 -15.27
N SER A 383 -21.31 15.64 -15.48
CA SER A 383 -20.53 16.30 -16.51
C SER A 383 -19.30 15.46 -16.81
N TYR A 384 -18.57 15.80 -17.87
CA TYR A 384 -17.19 15.39 -18.00
C TYR A 384 -16.33 16.62 -18.26
N VAL A 385 -15.06 16.52 -17.88
CA VAL A 385 -14.08 17.57 -18.08
C VAL A 385 -12.96 17.05 -18.96
N ARG A 386 -12.30 17.97 -19.67
CA ARG A 386 -11.22 17.64 -20.61
C ARG A 386 -10.04 18.58 -20.38
N GLY A 387 -8.86 18.00 -20.18
CA GLY A 387 -7.64 18.78 -20.01
C GLY A 387 -7.11 19.38 -21.32
N GLY A 388 -6.12 20.26 -21.17
CA GLY A 388 -5.44 20.97 -22.27
C GLY A 388 -5.98 22.37 -22.49
N ASP A 389 -5.08 23.27 -22.91
CA ASP A 389 -5.28 24.73 -22.99
C ASP A 389 -6.60 25.14 -23.67
N ASP A 390 -7.01 24.45 -24.74
CA ASP A 390 -8.23 24.79 -25.48
C ASP A 390 -9.53 24.34 -24.78
N ASN A 391 -9.46 23.40 -23.84
CA ASN A 391 -10.64 22.72 -23.27
C ASN A 391 -10.73 22.83 -21.74
N GLU A 392 -9.67 23.28 -21.07
CA GLU A 392 -9.59 23.19 -19.62
C GLU A 392 -10.63 24.04 -18.88
N ASP A 393 -11.06 25.14 -19.51
CA ASP A 393 -12.12 26.03 -19.01
C ASP A 393 -13.50 25.74 -19.65
N GLN A 394 -13.61 24.70 -20.47
CA GLN A 394 -14.89 24.32 -21.09
C GLN A 394 -15.69 23.39 -20.17
N ASN A 395 -16.99 23.66 -20.07
CA ASN A 395 -17.96 22.79 -19.42
C ASN A 395 -18.69 21.96 -20.48
N PHE A 396 -18.79 20.64 -20.26
CA PHE A 396 -19.44 19.71 -21.21
C PHE A 396 -20.76 19.15 -20.69
N SER A 397 -21.43 19.83 -19.75
CA SER A 397 -22.69 19.35 -19.15
C SER A 397 -23.87 19.31 -20.12
N SER A 398 -23.80 19.97 -21.26
CA SER A 398 -24.85 19.95 -22.28
C SER A 398 -24.91 18.65 -23.07
N ASP A 399 -23.86 17.83 -23.02
CA ASP A 399 -23.75 16.60 -23.80
C ASP A 399 -24.69 15.52 -23.24
N ASP A 400 -25.26 14.69 -24.11
CA ASP A 400 -26.11 13.55 -23.74
C ASP A 400 -25.29 12.28 -23.39
N PHE A 401 -23.98 12.45 -23.24
CA PHE A 401 -23.02 11.42 -22.86
C PHE A 401 -21.97 11.97 -21.90
N LEU A 402 -21.33 11.06 -21.18
CA LEU A 402 -20.13 11.28 -20.40
C LEU A 402 -18.98 10.56 -21.09
N ARG A 403 -17.78 11.14 -21.06
CA ARG A 403 -16.61 10.61 -21.75
C ARG A 403 -15.42 10.53 -20.81
N VAL A 404 -14.77 9.37 -20.80
CA VAL A 404 -13.53 9.15 -20.04
C VAL A 404 -12.43 8.68 -20.96
N LYS A 405 -11.22 9.16 -20.69
CA LYS A 405 -10.01 8.82 -21.43
C LYS A 405 -8.79 9.15 -20.61
N TRP A 406 -7.88 8.21 -20.54
CA TRP A 406 -6.55 8.44 -20.01
C TRP A 406 -5.60 8.81 -21.15
N SER A 407 -4.60 9.60 -20.78
CA SER A 407 -3.43 9.86 -21.59
C SER A 407 -2.30 10.28 -20.65
N SER A 408 -1.06 10.01 -21.05
CA SER A 408 0.12 10.57 -20.38
C SER A 408 0.12 12.11 -20.47
N GLY A 409 -0.34 12.67 -21.59
CA GLY A 409 -0.54 14.10 -21.79
C GLY A 409 -1.83 14.61 -21.13
N ILE A 410 -1.73 15.69 -20.35
CA ILE A 410 -2.89 16.30 -19.68
C ILE A 410 -3.95 16.78 -20.69
N GLU A 411 -3.50 17.19 -21.87
CA GLU A 411 -4.30 17.71 -22.99
C GLU A 411 -5.27 16.69 -23.62
N TYR A 412 -5.11 15.42 -23.27
CA TYR A 412 -6.00 14.34 -23.73
C TYR A 412 -6.67 13.60 -22.57
N LYS A 413 -6.54 14.05 -21.32
CA LYS A 413 -7.25 13.45 -20.19
C LYS A 413 -8.72 13.87 -20.19
N ARG A 414 -9.61 12.92 -19.92
CA ARG A 414 -11.05 13.14 -19.79
C ARG A 414 -11.56 12.38 -18.56
N ILE A 415 -12.27 13.07 -17.70
CA ILE A 415 -12.80 12.55 -16.43
C ILE A 415 -14.29 12.86 -16.39
N ALA A 416 -15.10 11.85 -16.15
CA ALA A 416 -16.53 12.04 -15.91
C ALA A 416 -16.79 12.16 -14.41
N ILE A 417 -17.76 12.98 -14.03
CA ILE A 417 -18.18 13.21 -12.65
C ILE A 417 -19.69 13.12 -12.56
N VAL A 418 -20.18 12.53 -11.48
CA VAL A 418 -21.59 12.18 -11.29
C VAL A 418 -21.95 12.42 -9.84
N LYS A 419 -23.04 13.14 -9.58
CA LYS A 419 -23.54 13.43 -8.24
C LYS A 419 -24.97 12.91 -8.06
N PHE A 420 -25.20 12.28 -6.92
CA PHE A 420 -26.50 11.77 -6.48
C PHE A 420 -27.02 12.60 -5.31
N ASN A 421 -28.32 12.91 -5.31
CA ASN A 421 -28.97 13.58 -4.18
C ASN A 421 -29.48 12.51 -3.18
N LEU A 422 -28.89 12.49 -1.99
CA LEU A 422 -29.18 11.52 -0.94
C LEU A 422 -30.26 11.99 0.06
N SER A 423 -30.82 13.19 -0.11
CA SER A 423 -31.75 13.80 0.86
C SER A 423 -33.03 12.99 1.15
N GLN A 424 -33.36 12.01 0.32
CA GLN A 424 -34.53 11.14 0.48
C GLN A 424 -34.17 9.73 1.01
N ILE A 425 -32.89 9.46 1.27
CA ILE A 425 -32.40 8.14 1.68
C ILE A 425 -31.98 8.20 3.15
N ASP A 426 -32.58 7.35 3.98
CA ASP A 426 -32.09 7.12 5.34
C ASP A 426 -30.88 6.17 5.29
N LEU A 427 -29.67 6.75 5.20
CA LEU A 427 -28.41 6.01 5.11
C LEU A 427 -28.13 5.10 6.32
N SER A 428 -28.78 5.34 7.47
CA SER A 428 -28.63 4.47 8.64
C SER A 428 -29.33 3.12 8.46
N SER A 429 -30.36 3.10 7.61
CA SER A 429 -31.26 1.95 7.39
C SER A 429 -30.95 1.15 6.12
N ILE A 430 -30.09 1.66 5.23
CA ILE A 430 -29.70 0.90 4.03
C ILE A 430 -28.84 -0.31 4.41
N THR A 431 -29.11 -1.43 3.75
CA THR A 431 -28.38 -2.70 3.92
C THR A 431 -27.55 -3.06 2.70
N TYR A 432 -27.79 -2.35 1.60
CA TYR A 432 -27.09 -2.50 0.34
C TYR A 432 -27.05 -1.14 -0.36
N ALA A 433 -25.92 -0.83 -0.98
CA ALA A 433 -25.82 0.26 -1.93
C ALA A 433 -24.72 -0.02 -2.94
N ALA A 434 -25.02 0.17 -4.22
CA ALA A 434 -24.06 0.02 -5.29
C ALA A 434 -24.27 1.06 -6.39
N ILE A 435 -23.18 1.48 -7.04
CA ILE A 435 -23.25 2.21 -8.30
C ILE A 435 -23.42 1.19 -9.42
N GLN A 436 -24.50 1.32 -10.19
CA GLN A 436 -24.71 0.57 -11.40
C GLN A 436 -24.24 1.41 -12.60
N ILE A 437 -23.25 0.91 -13.34
CA ILE A 437 -22.60 1.64 -14.44
C ILE A 437 -22.38 0.72 -15.64
N LYS A 438 -22.66 1.22 -16.86
CA LYS A 438 -22.41 0.49 -18.10
C LYS A 438 -21.97 1.45 -19.20
N PRO A 439 -20.79 1.26 -19.82
CA PRO A 439 -20.44 1.96 -21.05
C PRO A 439 -21.47 1.67 -22.14
N TYR A 440 -21.83 2.65 -22.96
CA TYR A 440 -22.64 2.37 -24.17
C TYR A 440 -21.78 2.29 -25.44
N GLN A 441 -20.53 2.76 -25.36
CA GLN A 441 -19.60 2.76 -26.49
C GLN A 441 -18.15 2.76 -25.98
N ILE A 442 -17.30 1.97 -26.62
CA ILE A 442 -15.86 1.87 -26.39
C ILE A 442 -15.19 2.03 -27.75
N ASN A 443 -14.39 3.09 -27.93
CA ASN A 443 -13.85 3.45 -29.25
C ASN A 443 -12.49 2.82 -29.60
N ALA A 444 -12.14 1.65 -29.05
CA ALA A 444 -10.95 0.90 -29.49
C ALA A 444 -10.86 -0.55 -28.96
N ASP A 445 -9.96 -1.34 -29.54
CA ASP A 445 -9.64 -2.75 -29.22
C ASP A 445 -8.47 -2.89 -28.20
N PHE A 446 -8.59 -2.39 -26.97
CA PHE A 446 -7.53 -2.58 -25.96
C PHE A 446 -8.02 -2.68 -24.50
N ASP A 447 -7.16 -3.25 -23.65
CA ASP A 447 -7.38 -3.64 -22.23
C ASP A 447 -7.46 -2.46 -21.24
N ALA A 448 -8.11 -1.35 -21.59
CA ALA A 448 -8.31 -0.24 -20.66
C ALA A 448 -9.21 -0.67 -19.49
N TYR A 449 -8.86 -0.27 -18.26
CA TYR A 449 -9.74 -0.39 -17.10
C TYR A 449 -10.39 0.96 -16.78
N VAL A 450 -11.68 0.92 -16.43
CA VAL A 450 -12.40 2.05 -15.84
C VAL A 450 -12.13 2.05 -14.35
N ARG A 451 -11.79 3.21 -13.81
CA ARG A 451 -11.60 3.50 -12.39
C ARG A 451 -12.74 4.39 -11.90
N VAL A 452 -13.39 4.01 -10.80
CA VAL A 452 -14.45 4.77 -10.13
C VAL A 452 -14.04 5.05 -8.69
N ARG A 453 -14.14 6.30 -8.25
CA ARG A 453 -13.71 6.76 -6.91
C ARG A 453 -14.69 7.80 -6.35
N PRO A 454 -14.75 8.00 -5.02
CA PRO A 454 -15.48 9.11 -4.43
C PRO A 454 -14.95 10.45 -4.96
N PHE A 455 -15.80 11.45 -4.87
CA PHE A 455 -15.52 12.79 -5.33
C PHE A 455 -16.17 13.80 -4.39
N GLU A 456 -15.61 15.00 -4.35
CA GLU A 456 -16.19 16.09 -3.55
C GLU A 456 -17.55 16.52 -4.10
N ASP A 457 -18.40 17.07 -3.24
CA ASP A 457 -19.76 17.49 -3.58
C ASP A 457 -19.87 18.99 -3.90
N ASP A 458 -18.77 19.74 -3.80
CA ASP A 458 -18.69 21.21 -3.89
C ASP A 458 -18.60 21.77 -5.32
N TRP A 459 -18.89 20.96 -6.33
CA TRP A 459 -18.98 21.38 -7.73
C TRP A 459 -20.43 21.61 -8.16
N THR A 460 -20.64 22.28 -9.29
CA THR A 460 -21.95 22.33 -9.96
C THR A 460 -21.81 21.86 -11.41
N GLU A 461 -22.86 21.23 -11.94
CA GLU A 461 -22.90 20.75 -13.32
C GLU A 461 -22.54 21.84 -14.33
N THR A 462 -22.98 23.08 -14.12
CA THR A 462 -22.77 24.18 -15.10
C THR A 462 -21.41 24.85 -14.99
N ASP A 463 -20.75 24.75 -13.84
CA ASP A 463 -19.54 25.53 -13.58
C ASP A 463 -18.29 24.66 -13.56
N VAL A 464 -18.41 23.33 -13.48
CA VAL A 464 -17.27 22.43 -13.44
C VAL A 464 -16.52 22.38 -14.78
N THR A 465 -15.22 22.59 -14.72
CA THR A 465 -14.26 22.57 -15.82
C THR A 465 -13.07 21.73 -15.40
N PHE A 466 -12.11 21.48 -16.30
CA PHE A 466 -10.90 20.77 -15.90
C PHE A 466 -10.02 21.63 -14.98
N SER A 467 -9.99 22.95 -15.23
CA SER A 467 -9.19 23.92 -14.48
C SER A 467 -9.67 24.13 -13.04
N ASN A 468 -10.96 23.94 -12.78
CA ASN A 468 -11.53 24.05 -11.44
C ASN A 468 -12.02 22.71 -10.86
N LEU A 469 -11.70 21.59 -11.53
CA LEU A 469 -12.11 20.26 -11.10
C LEU A 469 -11.59 20.02 -9.67
N PRO A 470 -12.48 19.75 -8.69
CA PRO A 470 -12.03 19.24 -7.41
C PRO A 470 -11.20 17.99 -7.64
N HIS A 471 -10.02 17.90 -7.06
CA HIS A 471 -9.19 16.74 -7.35
C HIS A 471 -9.74 15.55 -6.54
N GLY A 472 -10.06 14.47 -7.26
CA GLY A 472 -10.88 13.40 -6.68
C GLY A 472 -10.15 12.57 -5.63
N LEU A 473 -10.79 12.37 -4.48
CA LEU A 473 -10.34 11.64 -3.29
C LEU A 473 -9.91 10.18 -3.57
N ASP A 474 -8.88 9.72 -2.87
CA ASP A 474 -8.70 8.30 -2.52
C ASP A 474 -9.61 7.98 -1.31
N PRO A 475 -10.15 6.75 -1.18
CA PRO A 475 -9.77 5.52 -1.88
C PRO A 475 -10.57 5.29 -3.18
N VAL A 476 -10.01 4.54 -4.13
CA VAL A 476 -10.76 4.03 -5.29
C VAL A 476 -11.86 3.05 -4.85
N PHE A 477 -13.07 3.14 -5.41
CA PHE A 477 -14.12 2.14 -5.16
C PHE A 477 -13.95 0.91 -6.04
N CYS A 478 -13.78 1.13 -7.35
CA CYS A 478 -13.64 0.03 -8.29
C CYS A 478 -12.70 0.31 -9.48
N TYR A 479 -12.04 -0.75 -9.96
CA TYR A 479 -11.49 -0.91 -11.29
C TYR A 479 -12.24 -2.04 -12.02
N PHE A 480 -12.70 -1.79 -13.24
CA PHE A 480 -13.35 -2.84 -14.04
C PHE A 480 -12.98 -2.73 -15.51
N LYS A 481 -12.95 -3.87 -16.21
CA LYS A 481 -12.85 -3.88 -17.67
C LYS A 481 -14.19 -3.43 -18.25
N PRO A 482 -14.25 -2.37 -19.06
CA PRO A 482 -15.49 -1.86 -19.61
C PRO A 482 -16.14 -2.91 -20.52
N ASP A 483 -17.45 -3.09 -20.36
CA ASP A 483 -18.26 -4.03 -21.11
C ASP A 483 -19.55 -3.32 -21.53
N VAL A 484 -19.79 -3.20 -22.84
CA VAL A 484 -20.98 -2.50 -23.37
C VAL A 484 -22.27 -3.28 -23.17
N ASP A 485 -22.17 -4.58 -22.96
CA ASP A 485 -23.30 -5.49 -22.85
C ASP A 485 -23.75 -5.64 -21.38
N ASN A 486 -22.83 -5.51 -20.43
CA ASN A 486 -23.08 -5.80 -19.02
C ASN A 486 -22.91 -4.59 -18.09
N PHE A 487 -23.85 -4.45 -17.14
CA PHE A 487 -23.68 -3.52 -16.03
C PHE A 487 -22.64 -4.02 -15.05
N GLN A 488 -21.81 -3.10 -14.59
CA GLN A 488 -20.97 -3.27 -13.42
C GLN A 488 -21.69 -2.73 -12.20
N GLN A 489 -21.60 -3.44 -11.08
CA GLN A 489 -22.13 -3.01 -9.79
C GLN A 489 -20.96 -2.77 -8.84
N ILE A 490 -20.84 -1.55 -8.32
CA ILE A 490 -19.75 -1.13 -7.44
C ILE A 490 -20.31 -0.94 -6.04
N ASP A 491 -19.99 -1.82 -5.10
CA ASP A 491 -20.39 -1.66 -3.70
C ASP A 491 -19.85 -0.35 -3.11
N VAL A 492 -20.76 0.47 -2.57
CA VAL A 492 -20.45 1.74 -1.90
C VAL A 492 -21.10 1.85 -0.52
N LEU A 493 -21.65 0.75 0.02
CA LEU A 493 -22.42 0.76 1.26
C LEU A 493 -21.62 1.32 2.44
N SER A 494 -20.41 0.78 2.66
CA SER A 494 -19.54 1.19 3.76
C SER A 494 -19.16 2.66 3.67
N TYR A 495 -18.90 3.15 2.45
CA TYR A 495 -18.58 4.56 2.22
C TYR A 495 -19.79 5.44 2.53
N LEU A 496 -20.96 5.13 2.00
CA LEU A 496 -22.18 5.91 2.27
C LEU A 496 -22.52 5.97 3.75
N LYS A 497 -22.31 4.89 4.49
CA LYS A 497 -22.51 4.86 5.95
C LYS A 497 -21.47 5.66 6.73
N SER A 498 -20.29 5.90 6.17
CA SER A 498 -19.26 6.74 6.79
C SER A 498 -19.47 8.25 6.59
N LEU A 499 -20.40 8.64 5.71
CA LEU A 499 -20.68 10.05 5.48
C LEU A 499 -21.55 10.63 6.61
N ASP A 500 -21.10 11.73 7.21
CA ASP A 500 -21.85 12.43 8.27
C ASP A 500 -23.03 13.22 7.69
N SER A 501 -24.21 12.59 7.65
CA SER A 501 -25.49 13.21 7.19
C SER A 501 -25.40 13.95 5.83
N PRO A 502 -24.82 13.33 4.79
CA PRO A 502 -24.60 14.00 3.52
C PRO A 502 -25.93 14.26 2.80
N LYS A 503 -26.01 15.38 2.09
CA LYS A 503 -27.10 15.62 1.13
C LYS A 503 -26.77 15.08 -0.26
N PHE A 504 -25.50 14.87 -0.55
CA PHE A 504 -25.00 14.49 -1.85
C PHE A 504 -23.97 13.37 -1.75
N PHE A 505 -23.75 12.69 -2.85
CA PHE A 505 -22.67 11.75 -3.03
C PHE A 505 -22.17 11.85 -4.46
N SER A 506 -20.92 12.24 -4.61
CA SER A 506 -20.28 12.36 -5.91
C SER A 506 -19.26 11.25 -6.14
N ILE A 507 -19.12 10.87 -7.41
CA ILE A 507 -18.06 9.99 -7.90
C ILE A 507 -17.37 10.60 -9.10
N SER A 508 -16.11 10.23 -9.30
CA SER A 508 -15.43 10.44 -10.56
C SER A 508 -15.10 9.11 -11.23
N ILE A 509 -15.11 9.13 -12.55
CA ILE A 509 -14.89 8.00 -13.43
C ILE A 509 -13.77 8.41 -14.38
N SER A 510 -12.71 7.63 -14.41
CA SER A 510 -11.56 7.82 -15.29
C SER A 510 -11.12 6.46 -15.86
N THR A 511 -10.15 6.43 -16.77
CA THR A 511 -9.45 5.17 -17.08
C THR A 511 -8.06 5.16 -16.46
N THR A 512 -7.46 3.98 -16.33
CA THR A 512 -6.11 3.82 -15.81
C THR A 512 -5.03 4.09 -16.86
N PRO A 513 -3.81 4.44 -16.44
CA PRO A 513 -2.64 4.36 -17.29
C PRO A 513 -2.50 2.96 -17.89
N GLN A 514 -2.53 2.88 -19.21
CA GLN A 514 -1.96 1.76 -19.94
C GLN A 514 -1.39 2.35 -21.24
N ASP A 515 -0.17 1.96 -21.59
CA ASP A 515 0.59 2.59 -22.67
C ASP A 515 -0.19 2.74 -23.97
N GLY A 516 -0.11 3.95 -24.52
CA GLY A 516 -0.67 4.28 -25.82
C GLY A 516 -2.21 4.25 -25.91
N ALA A 517 -2.91 3.92 -24.82
CA ALA A 517 -4.36 3.80 -24.84
C ALA A 517 -5.01 5.18 -24.96
N GLN A 518 -5.35 5.55 -26.20
CA GLN A 518 -6.18 6.70 -26.52
C GLN A 518 -7.69 6.35 -26.47
N THR A 519 -8.10 5.35 -25.69
CA THR A 519 -9.49 4.87 -25.68
C THR A 519 -10.41 5.93 -25.12
N ASP A 520 -11.44 6.26 -25.88
CA ASP A 520 -12.59 6.94 -25.34
C ASP A 520 -13.64 5.90 -24.95
N ILE A 521 -14.05 5.94 -23.69
CA ILE A 521 -15.18 5.16 -23.17
C ILE A 521 -16.30 6.14 -22.87
N PHE A 522 -17.50 5.81 -23.35
CA PHE A 522 -18.67 6.68 -23.22
C PHE A 522 -19.73 6.03 -22.34
N PHE A 523 -20.31 6.83 -21.46
CA PHE A 523 -21.43 6.49 -20.59
C PHE A 523 -22.60 7.41 -20.89
N ARG A 524 -23.84 6.99 -20.59
CA ARG A 524 -25.00 7.87 -20.76
C ARG A 524 -25.02 8.93 -19.66
N SER A 525 -25.18 10.20 -20.04
CA SER A 525 -25.46 11.25 -19.07
C SER A 525 -26.94 11.22 -18.67
N LYS A 526 -27.30 11.95 -17.63
CA LYS A 526 -28.67 12.12 -17.12
C LYS A 526 -29.59 12.79 -18.14
N ARG A 527 -29.03 13.44 -19.17
CA ARG A 527 -29.78 14.07 -20.27
C ARG A 527 -30.16 13.09 -21.36
N SER A 528 -29.56 11.90 -21.38
CA SER A 528 -29.84 10.90 -22.39
C SER A 528 -31.31 10.48 -22.38
N SER A 529 -31.88 10.19 -23.55
CA SER A 529 -33.21 9.57 -23.63
C SER A 529 -33.19 8.08 -23.24
N GLN A 530 -32.01 7.45 -23.18
CA GLN A 530 -31.81 6.03 -22.87
C GLN A 530 -31.64 5.83 -21.35
N THR A 531 -32.72 6.10 -20.60
CA THR A 531 -32.72 6.12 -19.12
C THR A 531 -32.40 4.76 -18.47
N ASP A 532 -32.58 3.66 -19.19
CA ASP A 532 -32.24 2.31 -18.75
C ASP A 532 -30.72 2.11 -18.68
N GLN A 533 -29.93 2.84 -19.48
CA GLN A 533 -28.47 2.76 -19.59
C GLN A 533 -27.71 3.83 -18.78
N MET A 534 -28.41 4.70 -18.06
CA MET A 534 -27.78 5.70 -17.20
C MET A 534 -27.06 5.06 -16.02
N ILE A 535 -26.05 5.76 -15.52
CA ILE A 535 -25.43 5.46 -14.23
C ILE A 535 -26.47 5.66 -13.13
N LYS A 536 -26.56 4.74 -12.17
CA LYS A 536 -27.54 4.79 -11.08
C LYS A 536 -26.88 4.48 -9.75
N LEU A 537 -27.38 5.07 -8.67
CA LEU A 537 -27.16 4.54 -7.32
C LEU A 537 -28.35 3.64 -7.00
N VAL A 538 -28.07 2.35 -6.81
CA VAL A 538 -29.05 1.33 -6.45
C VAL A 538 -28.87 0.99 -4.97
N TYR A 539 -29.95 0.91 -4.20
CA TYR A 539 -29.89 0.61 -2.78
C TYR A 539 -31.12 -0.20 -2.34
N SER A 540 -31.02 -0.84 -1.17
CA SER A 540 -32.15 -1.47 -0.50
C SER A 540 -32.10 -1.25 1.01
N PHE A 541 -33.26 -1.39 1.64
CA PHE A 541 -33.39 -1.39 3.08
C PHE A 541 -33.41 -2.82 3.61
N GLU A 542 -33.23 -2.98 4.92
CA GLU A 542 -33.56 -4.24 5.57
C GLU A 542 -35.03 -4.57 5.27
N ASP A 543 -35.31 -5.79 4.78
CA ASP A 543 -36.69 -6.22 4.53
C ASP A 543 -37.50 -5.90 5.79
N SER A 544 -38.46 -4.97 5.68
CA SER A 544 -39.44 -4.79 6.74
C SER A 544 -39.98 -6.18 7.03
N PRO A 545 -39.92 -6.67 8.29
CA PRO A 545 -40.28 -8.04 8.60
C PRO A 545 -41.61 -8.31 7.95
N LEU A 546 -41.65 -9.32 7.05
CA LEU A 546 -42.86 -9.67 6.30
C LEU A 546 -44.04 -9.56 7.26
N PRO A 547 -45.09 -8.77 6.93
CA PRO A 547 -46.18 -8.50 7.86
C PRO A 547 -46.60 -9.84 8.43
N THR A 548 -46.42 -10.00 9.76
CA THR A 548 -46.70 -11.26 10.43
C THR A 548 -48.11 -11.62 9.99
N PRO A 549 -48.33 -12.79 9.36
CA PRO A 549 -49.63 -13.12 8.79
C PRO A 549 -50.66 -12.86 9.88
N SER A 550 -51.58 -11.92 9.62
CA SER A 550 -52.65 -11.61 10.58
C SER A 550 -53.24 -12.95 11.01
N PRO A 551 -53.31 -13.25 12.31
CA PRO A 551 -53.78 -14.55 12.77
C PRO A 551 -55.14 -14.78 12.14
N SER A 552 -55.18 -15.66 11.14
CA SER A 552 -56.43 -16.17 10.63
C SER A 552 -57.06 -16.89 11.79
N ASN A 553 -58.25 -16.45 12.19
CA ASN A 553 -59.11 -17.20 13.10
C ASN A 553 -59.45 -18.54 12.44
N SER A 554 -58.55 -19.51 12.52
CA SER A 554 -58.83 -20.92 12.26
C SER A 554 -58.82 -21.64 13.60
N SER A 555 -60.03 -21.96 14.03
CA SER A 555 -60.35 -22.88 15.11
C SER A 555 -59.51 -24.16 15.06
N SER A 556 -58.90 -24.49 16.20
CA SER A 556 -58.65 -25.84 16.74
C SER A 556 -58.10 -26.92 15.81
N ASN A 557 -56.86 -27.35 16.05
CA ASN A 557 -56.64 -28.66 16.69
C ASN A 557 -55.18 -28.83 17.15
N ASN A 558 -55.05 -29.37 18.35
CA ASN A 558 -53.83 -29.64 19.10
C ASN A 558 -52.89 -30.62 18.39
N ALA A 559 -51.60 -30.27 18.33
CA ALA A 559 -50.49 -31.21 18.45
C ALA A 559 -49.23 -30.46 18.90
N SER A 560 -48.92 -30.56 20.19
CA SER A 560 -47.71 -30.01 20.81
C SER A 560 -46.48 -30.86 20.46
N HIS A 561 -45.47 -30.28 19.83
CA HIS A 561 -44.08 -30.76 19.86
C HIS A 561 -43.17 -29.63 20.32
N SER A 562 -42.64 -29.77 21.53
CA SER A 562 -41.69 -28.86 22.16
C SER A 562 -40.27 -29.14 21.66
N TYR A 563 -39.65 -28.20 20.96
CA TYR A 563 -38.20 -28.15 20.79
C TYR A 563 -37.59 -27.30 21.90
N GLN A 564 -36.80 -27.93 22.77
CA GLN A 564 -35.94 -27.26 23.75
C GLN A 564 -34.62 -26.88 23.09
N LEU A 565 -34.35 -25.58 22.97
CA LEU A 565 -33.01 -25.06 22.68
C LEU A 565 -32.16 -25.12 23.96
N LYS A 566 -31.13 -25.97 23.96
CA LYS A 566 -30.04 -25.93 24.94
C LYS A 566 -28.97 -24.95 24.47
N THR A 567 -28.83 -23.81 25.14
CA THR A 567 -27.66 -22.93 25.03
C THR A 567 -26.61 -23.35 26.07
N ASN A 568 -25.40 -23.72 25.61
CA ASN A 568 -24.24 -24.04 26.45
C ASN A 568 -23.57 -22.74 26.95
N LEU A 569 -23.81 -22.40 28.22
CA LEU A 569 -23.17 -21.28 28.95
C LEU A 569 -21.91 -21.71 29.74
N SER A 570 -21.37 -22.89 29.48
CA SER A 570 -20.37 -23.55 30.34
C SER A 570 -18.91 -23.12 30.11
N ASN A 571 -18.58 -22.43 29.00
CA ASN A 571 -17.18 -22.14 28.64
C ASN A 571 -16.68 -20.76 29.09
N ILE A 572 -17.57 -19.85 29.49
CA ILE A 572 -17.18 -18.49 29.95
C ILE A 572 -16.86 -18.46 31.45
N LEU A 573 -17.37 -19.41 32.24
CA LEU A 573 -17.14 -19.45 33.69
C LEU A 573 -15.78 -20.06 34.10
N ILE A 574 -15.14 -20.83 33.21
CA ILE A 574 -13.85 -21.49 33.51
C ILE A 574 -12.65 -20.53 33.32
N LEU A 575 -12.76 -19.54 32.42
CA LEU A 575 -11.69 -18.54 32.21
C LEU A 575 -11.59 -17.52 33.36
N LEU A 576 -12.71 -17.20 34.03
CA LEU A 576 -12.72 -16.28 35.17
C LEU A 576 -12.20 -16.91 36.47
N PHE A 577 -12.27 -18.24 36.62
CA PHE A 577 -11.76 -18.93 37.82
C PHE A 577 -10.24 -19.14 37.81
N SER A 578 -9.63 -19.32 36.63
CA SER A 578 -8.17 -19.51 36.51
C SER A 578 -7.38 -18.24 36.84
N PHE A 579 -7.95 -17.06 36.59
CA PHE A 579 -7.30 -15.78 36.89
C PHE A 579 -7.26 -15.47 38.40
N PHE A 580 -8.26 -15.93 39.16
CA PHE A 580 -8.33 -15.73 40.62
C PHE A 580 -7.39 -16.66 41.41
N PHE A 581 -7.00 -17.80 40.85
CA PHE A 581 -6.08 -18.73 41.50
C PHE A 581 -4.61 -18.31 41.36
N LEU A 582 -4.22 -17.69 40.23
CA LEU A 582 -2.86 -17.15 40.07
C LEU A 582 -2.57 -16.00 41.05
N LEU A 583 -3.56 -15.14 41.32
CA LEU A 583 -3.41 -14.00 42.22
C LEU A 583 -3.29 -14.39 43.71
N ASN A 584 -3.75 -15.57 44.11
CA ASN A 584 -3.61 -16.05 45.49
C ASN A 584 -2.35 -16.90 45.71
N PHE A 585 -1.76 -17.48 44.65
CA PHE A 585 -0.54 -18.27 44.79
C PHE A 585 0.70 -17.41 45.08
N PHE A 586 0.71 -16.15 44.65
CA PHE A 586 1.79 -15.19 44.95
C PHE A 586 1.68 -14.49 46.32
N LYS A 587 0.66 -14.81 47.13
CA LYS A 587 0.54 -14.28 48.50
C LYS A 587 1.19 -15.15 49.58
N SER A 588 1.72 -16.33 49.22
CA SER A 588 2.28 -17.29 50.18
C SER A 588 3.74 -17.68 49.90
N PHE A 589 4.49 -16.84 49.18
CA PHE A 589 5.94 -16.95 49.06
C PHE A 589 6.63 -15.65 49.46
#